data_AF-A0A6I3HD92-F1
#
_entry.id   AF-A0A6I3HD92-F1
#
_cell.length_a   1.000
_cell.length_b   1.000
_cell.length_c   1.000
_cell.angle_alpha   90.00
_cell.angle_beta   90.00
_cell.angle_gamma   90.00
#
_symmetry.space_group_name_H-M   'P 1'
#
loop_
_entity.id
_entity.type
_entity.pdbx_description
1 polymer ?
#
loop_
_entity_poly.entity_id
_entity_poly.type
_entity_poly.pdbx_seq_one_letter_code
_entity_poly.pdbx_strand_id
1 'polypeptide(L)' 'MKVLVIGSGGREHALVRSLVLDPTVTDVWCAPGNGGTGE' A
#
# COMPACT_ATOMS: atom_id res chain seq x y z
N MET A 1 -2.86 -3.13 -12.54
CA MET A 1 -3.35 -1.77 -12.22
C MET A 1 -2.39 -1.12 -11.26
N LYS A 2 -2.04 0.16 -11.45
CA LYS A 2 -1.15 0.90 -10.53
C LYS A 2 -1.99 1.63 -9.49
N VAL A 3 -1.65 1.49 -8.21
CA VAL A 3 -2.39 2.06 -7.09
C VAL A 3 -1.49 2.96 -6.26
N LEU A 4 -2.01 4.12 -5.86
CA LEU A 4 -1.38 5.03 -4.90
C LEU A 4 -2.27 5.17 -3.66
N VAL A 5 -1.74 4.79 -2.50
CA VAL A 5 -2.38 4.95 -1.20
C VAL A 5 -1.86 6.21 -0.52
N ILE A 6 -2.77 7.06 -0.03
CA ILE A 6 -2.42 8.33 0.62
C ILE A 6 -2.61 8.20 2.13
N GLY A 7 -1.53 8.39 2.86
CA GLY A 7 -1.50 8.40 4.33
C GLY A 7 -0.30 7.61 4.88
N SER A 8 -0.25 7.52 6.21
CA SER A 8 0.87 6.94 6.96
C SER A 8 0.42 6.19 8.21
N GLY A 9 -0.89 5.98 8.39
CA GLY A 9 -1.42 5.26 9.53
C GLY A 9 -1.37 3.74 9.35
N GLY A 10 -1.75 3.02 10.40
CA GLY A 10 -1.89 1.56 10.34
C GLY A 10 -2.99 1.09 9.36
N ARG A 11 -4.01 1.93 9.12
CA ARG A 11 -5.05 1.65 8.12
C ARG A 11 -4.47 1.57 6.72
N GLU A 12 -3.65 2.55 6.33
CA GLU A 12 -3.02 2.57 5.00
C GLU A 12 -2.06 1.39 4.83
N HIS A 13 -1.29 1.05 5.86
CA HIS A 13 -0.49 -0.17 5.86
C HIS A 13 -1.34 -1.41 5.56
N ALA A 14 -2.45 -1.61 6.27
CA ALA A 14 -3.31 -2.78 6.07
C ALA A 14 -3.91 -2.83 4.65
N LEU A 15 -4.26 -1.67 4.08
CA LEU A 15 -4.71 -1.56 2.69
C LEU A 15 -3.59 -1.93 1.71
N VAL A 16 -2.38 -1.40 1.88
CA VAL A 16 -1.22 -1.73 1.03
C VAL A 16 -0.93 -3.23 1.08
N ARG A 17 -0.93 -3.84 2.27
CA ARG A 17 -0.73 -5.28 2.45
C ARG A 17 -1.77 -6.11 1.68
N SER A 18 -3.02 -5.66 1.64
CA SER A 18 -4.08 -6.34 0.90
C SER A 18 -3.92 -6.15 -0.61
N LEU A 19 -3.58 -4.94 -1.06
CA LEU A 19 -3.41 -4.60 -2.47
C LEU A 19 -2.23 -5.32 -3.14
N VAL A 20 -1.14 -5.56 -2.41
CA VAL A 20 0.03 -6.31 -2.92
C VAL A 20 -0.30 -7.78 -3.22
N LEU A 21 -1.32 -8.33 -2.58
CA LEU A 21 -1.77 -9.72 -2.79
C LEU A 21 -2.77 -9.88 -3.94
N ASP A 22 -3.31 -8.78 -4.48
CA ASP A 22 -4.29 -8.82 -5.56
C ASP A 22 -3.60 -9.06 -6.91
N PRO A 23 -3.92 -10.15 -7.64
CA PRO A 23 -3.26 -10.49 -8.91
C PRO A 23 -3.53 -9.47 -10.04
N THR A 24 -4.51 -8.59 -9.88
CA THR A 24 -4.83 -7.55 -10.86
C THR A 24 -4.04 -6.25 -10.61
N VAL A 25 -3.41 -6.12 -9.44
CA VAL A 25 -2.56 -4.98 -9.07
C VAL A 25 -1.14 -5.26 -9.50
N THR A 26 -0.55 -4.31 -10.22
CA THR A 26 0.81 -4.44 -10.79
C THR A 26 1.83 -3.65 -9.98
N ASP A 27 1.43 -2.55 -9.37
CA ASP A 27 2.29 -1.69 -8.55
C ASP A 27 1.45 -1.04 -7.45
N VAL A 28 1.99 -0.99 -6.23
CA VAL A 28 1.40 -0.25 -5.11
C VAL A 28 2.42 0.73 -4.59
N TRP A 29 2.02 1.99 -4.51
CA TRP A 29 2.81 3.08 -3.94
C TRP A 29 2.06 3.65 -2.73
N CYS A 30 2.79 4.12 -1.73
CA CYS A 30 2.22 4.79 -0.58
C CYS A 30 2.94 6.11 -0.31
N ALA A 31 2.19 7.17 -0.01
CA ALA A 31 2.75 8.48 0.29
C ALA A 31 2.00 9.17 1.44
N PRO A 32 2.69 9.63 2.51
CA PRO A 32 4.12 9.50 2.74
C PRO A 32 4.54 8.09 3.22
N GLY A 33 3.59 7.22 3.58
CA GLY A 33 3.88 5.89 4.11
C GLY A 33 4.43 5.89 5.55
N ASN A 34 4.69 4.70 6.07
CA ASN A 34 5.34 4.49 7.37
C ASN A 34 6.33 3.32 7.28
N GLY A 35 7.11 3.08 8.35
CA GLY A 35 8.14 2.04 8.38
C GLY A 35 7.64 0.64 8.02
N GLY A 36 6.40 0.30 8.40
CA GLY A 36 5.83 -1.02 8.09
C GLY A 36 5.28 -1.15 6.66
N THR A 37 5.10 -0.05 5.91
CA THR A 37 4.49 -0.12 4.57
C THR A 37 5.41 -0.77 3.53
N GLY A 38 6.71 -0.88 3.82
CA GLY A 38 7.71 -1.53 2.96
C GLY A 38 8.25 -2.86 3.49
N GLU A 39 7.65 -3.39 4.57
CA GLU A 39 7.91 -4.74 5.10
C GLU A 39 7.08 -5.80 4.36
#